data_AF-A0A822HS12-F1
#
_entry.id   AF-A0A822HS12-F1
#
_cell.length_a   1.000
_cell.length_b   1.000
_cell.length_c   1.000
_cell.angle_alpha   90.00
_cell.angle_beta   90.00
_cell.angle_gamma   90.00
#
_symmetry.space_group_name_H-M   'P 1'
#
loop_
_entity.id
_entity.type
_entity.pdbx_description
1 polymer ?
#
loop_
_entity_poly.entity_id
_entity_poly.type
_entity_poly.pdbx_seq_one_letter_code
_entity_poly.pdbx_strand_id
1 'polypeptide(L)'
;CGNIPGSKIYEGAYGYRIHQALNPSCTHAYAIRSHVAAKLLHLLSSPRRAVDDEIVLLSKSQKLLVYSIHPPLAIQRSITSSNP
;
A
#
# COMPACT_ATOMS: atom_id res chain seq x y z
N CYS A 1 -8.97 5.05 1.57
CA CYS A 1 -7.95 4.07 2.00
C CYS A 1 -7.51 4.45 3.42
N GLY A 2 -7.92 3.73 4.47
CA GLY A 2 -7.74 4.21 5.85
C GLY A 2 -7.55 3.10 6.89
N ASN A 3 -6.87 2.02 6.53
CA ASN A 3 -6.56 0.96 7.48
C ASN A 3 -5.42 1.39 8.41
N ILE A 4 -5.48 0.96 9.67
CA ILE A 4 -4.40 1.18 10.64
C ILE A 4 -3.12 0.58 10.04
N PRO A 5 -2.06 1.39 9.85
CA PRO A 5 -0.82 0.91 9.27
C PRO A 5 -0.16 -0.11 10.21
N GLY A 6 0.46 -1.14 9.63
CA GLY A 6 1.29 -2.07 10.39
C GLY A 6 2.60 -1.43 10.85
N SER A 7 3.57 -2.29 11.19
CA SER A 7 4.91 -1.88 11.59
C SER A 7 5.55 -0.94 10.57
N LYS A 8 6.22 0.12 11.05
CA LYS A 8 7.03 1.01 10.20
C LYS A 8 8.31 0.27 9.83
N ILE A 9 8.56 0.14 8.53
CA ILE A 9 9.73 -0.57 7.99
C ILE A 9 10.81 0.40 7.55
N TYR A 10 10.39 1.56 7.05
CA TYR A 10 11.31 2.57 6.53
C TYR A 10 10.72 3.98 6.64
N GLU A 11 11.59 4.95 6.80
CA GLU A 11 11.28 6.37 6.76
C GLU A 11 12.32 7.06 5.87
N GLY A 12 11.82 7.73 4.82
CA GLY A 12 12.66 8.41 3.86
C GLY A 12 12.96 9.85 4.25
N ALA A 13 14.00 10.40 3.62
CA ALA A 13 14.47 11.78 3.90
C ALA A 13 13.39 12.87 3.73
N TYR A 14 12.38 12.63 2.88
CA TYR A 14 11.29 13.57 2.61
C TYR A 14 10.01 13.27 3.42
N GLY A 15 10.11 12.50 4.50
CA GLY A 15 8.99 12.21 5.41
C GLY A 15 7.97 11.19 4.87
N TYR A 16 8.25 10.54 3.75
CA TYR A 16 7.49 9.38 3.31
C TYR A 16 7.82 8.18 4.19
N ARG A 17 6.79 7.42 4.57
CA ARG A 17 6.94 6.25 5.44
C ARG A 17 6.45 5.00 4.72
N ILE A 18 7.18 3.91 4.88
CA ILE A 18 6.77 2.59 4.39
C ILE A 18 6.34 1.77 5.60
N HIS A 19 5.09 1.32 5.56
CA HIS A 19 4.52 0.48 6.60
C HIS A 19 4.17 -0.88 6.04
N GLN A 20 4.24 -1.93 6.86
CA GLN A 20 3.69 -3.23 6.49
C GLN A 20 2.17 -3.13 6.35
N ALA A 21 1.62 -3.63 5.24
CA ALA A 21 0.20 -3.59 4.93
C ALA A 21 -0.45 -4.95 5.13
N LEU A 22 -1.03 -5.18 6.31
CA LEU A 22 -1.76 -6.41 6.64
C LEU A 22 -3.14 -6.48 5.98
N ASN A 23 -3.71 -5.32 5.66
CA ASN A 23 -4.99 -5.17 4.97
C ASN A 23 -4.83 -4.08 3.90
N PRO A 24 -4.21 -4.37 2.74
CA PRO A 24 -4.04 -3.36 1.70
C PRO A 24 -5.41 -2.97 1.14
N SER A 25 -5.85 -1.72 1.36
CA SER A 25 -7.18 -1.25 0.92
C SER A 25 -7.22 -0.79 -0.53
N CYS A 26 -6.05 -0.49 -1.11
CA CYS A 26 -5.93 0.17 -2.41
C CYS A 26 -4.85 -0.57 -3.23
N THR A 27 -5.26 -1.68 -3.86
CA THR A 27 -4.42 -2.57 -4.68
C THR A 27 -4.48 -2.25 -6.18
N HIS A 28 -5.18 -1.17 -6.57
CA HIS A 28 -5.29 -0.71 -7.96
C HIS A 28 -3.95 -0.36 -8.62
N ALA A 29 -2.95 0.04 -7.84
CA ALA A 29 -1.61 0.35 -8.34
C ALA A 29 -0.56 -0.04 -7.29
N TYR A 30 0.44 -0.83 -7.70
CA TYR A 30 1.54 -1.26 -6.84
C TYR A 30 2.81 -1.50 -7.65
N ALA A 31 3.95 -1.38 -6.98
CA ALA A 31 5.24 -1.80 -7.51
C ALA A 31 5.58 -3.20 -6.96
N ILE A 32 6.04 -4.09 -7.83
CA ILE A 32 6.43 -5.45 -7.48
C ILE A 32 7.75 -5.82 -8.15
N ARG A 33 8.57 -6.62 -7.49
CA ARG A 33 9.80 -7.16 -8.09
C ARG A 33 9.44 -8.21 -9.14
N SER A 34 10.19 -8.27 -10.23
CA SER A 34 9.93 -9.18 -11.36
C SER A 34 9.75 -10.65 -10.96
N HIS A 35 10.66 -11.20 -10.15
CA HIS A 35 10.57 -12.59 -9.68
C HIS A 35 9.36 -12.84 -8.76
N VAL A 36 8.94 -11.84 -7.99
CA VAL A 36 7.73 -11.93 -7.15
C VAL A 36 6.48 -11.86 -8.02
N ALA A 37 6.49 -11.07 -9.09
CA ALA A 37 5.39 -11.01 -10.06
C ALA A 37 5.13 -12.36 -10.70
N ALA A 38 6.18 -13.08 -11.12
CA ALA A 38 6.03 -14.44 -11.66
C ALA A 38 5.39 -15.41 -10.64
N LYS A 39 5.83 -15.35 -9.38
CA LYS A 39 5.23 -16.15 -8.29
C LYS A 39 3.78 -15.76 -8.02
N LEU A 40 3.47 -14.46 -8.04
CA LEU A 40 2.13 -13.94 -7.84
C LEU A 40 1.20 -14.39 -8.97
N LEU A 41 1.63 -14.35 -10.23
CA LEU A 41 0.87 -14.87 -11.37
C LEU A 41 0.55 -16.36 -11.21
N HIS A 42 1.48 -17.15 -10.69
CA HIS A 42 1.21 -18.56 -10.38
C HIS A 42 0.17 -18.73 -9.28
N LEU A 43 0.27 -17.94 -8.19
CA LEU A 43 -0.70 -17.96 -7.09
C LEU A 43 -2.10 -17.47 -7.53
N LEU A 44 -2.16 -16.54 -8.48
CA LEU A 44 -3.38 -15.98 -9.05
C LEU A 44 -3.86 -16.73 -10.30
N SER A 45 -3.25 -17.86 -10.67
CA SER A 45 -3.59 -18.61 -11.90
C SER A 45 -5.00 -19.22 -11.87
N SER A 46 -5.60 -19.34 -10.70
CA SER A 46 -6.98 -19.83 -10.53
C SER A 46 -7.70 -19.00 -9.46
N PRO A 47 -7.95 -17.71 -9.73
CA PRO A 47 -8.50 -16.81 -8.73
C PRO A 47 -9.97 -17.18 -8.48
N ARG A 48 -10.33 -17.39 -7.21
CA ARG A 48 -11.72 -17.67 -6.81
C ARG A 48 -12.53 -16.42 -6.51
N ARG A 49 -11.87 -15.25 -6.55
CA ARG A 49 -12.35 -13.93 -6.14
C ARG A 49 -11.72 -12.85 -7.03
N ALA A 50 -12.14 -11.61 -6.85
CA ALA A 50 -11.45 -10.48 -7.46
C ALA A 50 -9.96 -10.48 -7.08
N VAL A 51 -9.08 -10.07 -7.99
CA VAL A 51 -7.63 -10.07 -7.79
C VAL A 51 -7.24 -9.29 -6.53
N ASP A 52 -7.91 -8.17 -6.28
CA ASP A 52 -7.70 -7.34 -5.09
C ASP A 52 -7.96 -8.09 -3.79
N ASP A 53 -9.08 -8.83 -3.72
CA ASP A 53 -9.43 -9.66 -2.55
C ASP A 53 -8.44 -10.81 -2.37
N GLU A 54 -7.99 -11.41 -3.46
CA GLU A 54 -7.00 -12.49 -3.43
C GLU A 54 -5.65 -11.98 -2.93
N ILE A 55 -5.22 -10.78 -3.34
CA ILE A 55 -4.00 -10.13 -2.81
C ILE A 55 -4.12 -9.88 -1.30
N VAL A 56 -5.29 -9.44 -0.82
CA VAL A 56 -5.53 -9.26 0.62
C VAL A 56 -5.41 -10.59 1.37
N LEU A 57 -5.95 -11.68 0.82
CA LEU A 57 -5.85 -13.02 1.41
C LEU A 57 -4.42 -13.56 1.42
N LEU A 58 -3.68 -13.36 0.33
CA LEU A 58 -2.27 -13.74 0.25
C LEU A 58 -1.41 -12.95 1.25
N SER A 59 -1.74 -11.68 1.50
CA SER A 59 -1.10 -10.87 2.55
C SER A 59 -1.42 -11.41 3.95
N LYS A 60 -2.71 -11.64 4.25
CA LYS A 60 -3.15 -12.18 5.54
C LYS A 60 -2.57 -13.57 5.85
N SER A 61 -2.46 -14.43 4.84
CA SER A 61 -1.88 -15.76 4.96
C SER A 61 -0.34 -15.78 4.93
N GLN A 62 0.30 -14.60 4.97
CA GLN A 62 1.76 -14.43 4.95
C GLN A 62 2.45 -15.05 3.72
N LYS A 63 1.69 -15.31 2.65
CA LYS A 63 2.23 -15.80 1.36
C LYS A 63 2.78 -14.67 0.49
N LEU A 64 2.35 -13.44 0.77
CA LEU A 64 2.79 -12.23 0.10
C LEU A 64 3.12 -11.15 1.14
N LEU A 65 4.32 -10.58 1.06
CA LEU A 65 4.67 -9.41 1.85
C LEU A 65 4.23 -8.16 1.10
N VAL A 66 3.38 -7.35 1.73
CA VAL A 66 2.84 -6.13 1.14
C VAL A 66 3.19 -4.95 2.04
N TYR A 67 3.54 -3.83 1.41
CA TYR A 67 3.86 -2.58 2.08
C TYR A 67 3.04 -1.44 1.49
N SER A 68 2.63 -0.51 2.35
CA SER A 68 1.96 0.72 1.95
C SER A 68 2.92 1.90 2.04
N ILE A 69 2.88 2.76 1.02
CA ILE A 69 3.58 4.05 1.03
C ILE A 69 2.63 5.08 1.62
N HIS A 70 3.05 5.69 2.73
CA HIS A 70 2.35 6.78 3.38
C HIS A 70 3.08 8.09 3.05
N PRO A 71 2.46 8.96 2.24
CA PRO A 71 3.05 10.27 1.96
C PRO A 71 3.10 11.11 3.25
N PRO A 72 3.98 12.14 3.30
CA PRO A 72 3.90 13.14 4.34
C PRO A 72 2.53 13.83 4.31
N LEU A 73 2.10 14.36 5.45
CA LEU A 73 0.85 15.12 5.52
C LEU A 73 0.93 16.32 4.59
N ALA A 74 0.02 16.39 3.62
CA ALA A 74 -0.16 17.57 2.78
C ALA A 74 -0.82 18.66 3.63
N ILE A 75 -0.05 19.67 4.02
CA ILE A 75 -0.57 20.82 4.77
C ILE A 75 -1.03 21.86 3.75
N GLN A 76 -2.35 21.97 3.58
CA GLN A 76 -2.94 23.07 2.83
C GLN A 76 -2.97 24.32 3.70
N ARG A 77 -2.17 25.33 3.37
CA ARG A 77 -2.27 26.66 4.00
C ARG A 77 -3.35 27.47 3.29
N SER A 78 -4.38 27.92 4.00
CA SER A 78 -5.35 28.85 3.45
C SER A 78 -4.71 30.23 3.32
N ILE A 79 -4.52 30.72 2.10
CA ILE A 79 -4.16 32.12 1.85
C ILE A 79 -5.46 32.91 1.87
N THR A 80 -6.03 33.12 3.06
CA THR A 80 -7.06 34.15 3.24
C THR A 80 -6.35 35.49 3.31
N SER A 81 -6.12 36.10 2.14
CA SER A 81 -5.75 37.51 2.04
C SER A 81 -6.95 38.34 2.45
N SER A 82 -7.08 38.62 3.76
CA SER A 82 -7.91 39.71 4.25
C SER A 82 -7.05 40.97 4.34
N ASN A 83 -6.72 41.56 3.19
CA ASN A 83 -6.32 42.96 3.16
C ASN A 83 -7.54 43.78 2.72
N PRO A 84 -8.08 44.65 3.60
CA PRO A 84 -9.12 45.61 3.22
C PRO A 84 -8.61 46.66 2.23
#